data_AF-A0AAV5VKV2-F1
#
_entry.id   AF-A0AAV5VKV2-F1
#
_cell.length_a   1.000
_cell.length_b   1.000
_cell.length_c   1.000
_cell.angle_alpha   90.00
_cell.angle_beta   90.00
_cell.angle_gamma   90.00
#
_symmetry.space_group_name_H-M   'P 1'
#
loop_
_entity.id
_entity.type
_entity.pdbx_description
1 polymer ?
#
loop_
_entity_poly.entity_id
_entity_poly.type
_entity_poly.pdbx_seq_one_letter_code
_entity_poly.pdbx_strand_id
1 'polypeptide(L)'
;FNTRIKAYTNATIDLYCVIPHAPSTYEPDEDCVGFNNDEQDSMCYQILMLEANSCCDHLVLYEGTYGGKVIADLTGDHNERGKKFTTTSGNFMRASWQPKGGVNVKGM
;
A
#
# COMPACT_ATOMS: atom_id res chain seq x y z
N PHE A 1 17.63 47.41 21.44
CA PHE A 1 17.45 45.96 21.63
C PHE A 1 16.69 45.42 20.44
N ASN A 2 17.32 44.58 19.61
CA ASN A 2 16.74 44.10 18.35
C ASN A 2 16.65 42.56 18.41
N THR A 3 15.46 42.03 18.69
CA THR A 3 15.21 40.61 18.97
C THR A 3 14.89 39.88 17.66
N ARG A 4 15.75 38.95 17.23
CA ARG A 4 15.46 38.06 16.09
C ARG A 4 14.52 36.94 16.54
N ILE A 5 13.32 36.89 15.98
CA ILE A 5 12.38 35.78 16.15
C ILE A 5 12.87 34.63 15.27
N LYS A 6 13.17 33.47 15.87
CA LYS A 6 13.41 32.22 15.13
C LYS A 6 12.07 31.52 14.91
N ALA A 7 11.66 31.38 13.65
CA ALA A 7 10.52 30.53 13.30
C ALA A 7 10.97 29.07 13.33
N TYR A 8 10.19 28.21 13.99
CA TYR A 8 10.37 26.76 13.97
C TYR A 8 9.25 26.16 13.12
N THR A 9 9.61 25.46 12.07
CA THR A 9 8.70 24.63 11.27
C THR A 9 8.72 23.22 11.84
N ASN A 10 7.58 22.73 12.31
CA ASN A 10 7.44 21.34 12.73
C ASN A 10 7.44 20.43 11.49
N ALA A 11 8.27 19.39 11.52
CA ALA A 11 8.28 18.34 10.51
C ALA A 11 7.87 17.03 11.16
N THR A 12 6.89 16.35 10.56
CA THR A 12 6.53 14.97 10.92
C THR A 12 7.41 14.04 10.09
N ILE A 13 8.15 13.15 10.75
CA ILE A 13 9.03 12.17 10.10
C ILE A 13 8.54 10.79 10.52
N ASP A 14 8.12 9.97 9.55
CA ASP A 14 7.81 8.57 9.78
C ASP A 14 9.11 7.76 9.72
N LEU A 15 9.57 7.27 10.88
CA LEU A 15 10.72 6.38 11.02
C LEU A 15 10.25 4.92 10.98
N TYR A 16 10.64 4.19 9.95
CA TYR A 16 10.43 2.75 9.84
C TYR A 16 11.72 2.05 9.45
N CYS A 17 11.96 0.87 10.01
CA CYS A 17 13.06 0.01 9.59
C CYS A 17 12.60 -0.84 8.41
N VAL A 18 13.22 -0.65 7.25
CA VAL A 18 13.16 -1.62 6.16
C VAL A 18 14.32 -2.57 6.36
N ILE A 19 14.05 -3.85 6.54
CA ILE A 19 15.09 -4.87 6.48
C ILE A 19 15.27 -5.14 4.98
N PRO A 20 16.39 -4.77 4.35
CA PRO A 20 16.65 -5.17 2.98
C PRO A 20 16.85 -6.69 2.98
N HIS A 21 15.85 -7.42 2.49
CA HIS A 21 15.98 -8.85 2.26
C HIS A 21 16.88 -9.10 1.05
N ALA A 22 17.60 -10.21 1.08
CA ALA A 22 18.30 -10.67 -0.11
C ALA A 22 17.25 -10.86 -1.22
N PRO A 23 17.56 -10.58 -2.50
CA PRO A 23 16.63 -10.91 -3.56
C PRO A 23 16.34 -12.41 -3.50
N SER A 24 15.11 -12.76 -3.14
CA SER A 24 14.61 -14.12 -3.17
C SER A 24 14.82 -14.70 -4.57
N THR A 25 15.34 -15.93 -4.64
CA THR A 25 15.43 -16.68 -5.89
C THR A 25 14.10 -17.34 -6.28
N TYR A 26 13.09 -17.24 -5.40
CA TYR A 26 11.77 -17.79 -5.64
C TYR A 26 10.91 -16.78 -6.40
N GLU A 27 10.14 -17.28 -7.37
CA GLU A 27 9.11 -16.48 -8.01
C GLU A 27 8.04 -16.07 -6.98
N PRO A 28 7.48 -14.85 -7.06
CA PRO A 28 6.43 -14.42 -6.15
C PRO A 28 5.26 -15.42 -6.17
N ASP A 29 4.72 -15.77 -5.01
CA ASP A 29 3.50 -16.56 -4.92
C ASP A 29 2.31 -15.77 -5.51
N GLU A 30 1.99 -16.05 -6.79
CA GLU A 30 0.86 -15.46 -7.52
C GLU A 30 -0.49 -15.93 -6.99
N ASP A 31 -0.57 -17.13 -6.42
CA ASP A 31 -1.84 -17.73 -6.02
C ASP A 31 -2.18 -17.53 -4.54
N CYS A 32 -1.19 -17.14 -3.74
CA CYS A 32 -1.26 -16.92 -2.29
C CYS A 32 -2.04 -18.05 -1.59
N VAL A 33 -1.76 -19.31 -1.95
CA VAL A 33 -2.51 -20.47 -1.44
C VAL A 33 -1.94 -20.97 -0.10
N GLY A 34 -0.80 -20.43 0.36
CA GLY A 34 -0.22 -20.77 1.65
C GLY A 34 0.50 -19.62 2.34
N PHE A 35 -0.20 -18.89 3.21
CA PHE A 35 0.40 -17.92 4.15
C PHE A 35 1.39 -18.55 5.17
N ASN A 36 1.65 -19.85 5.05
CA ASN A 36 2.46 -20.63 5.99
C ASN A 36 3.94 -20.72 5.58
N ASN A 37 4.32 -20.19 4.42
CA ASN A 37 5.69 -20.24 3.95
C ASN A 37 6.31 -18.84 3.98
N ASP A 38 7.05 -18.55 5.04
CA ASP A 38 7.81 -17.32 5.27
C ASP A 38 9.20 -17.34 4.60
N GLU A 39 9.52 -18.41 3.86
CA GLU A 39 10.75 -18.51 3.04
C GLU A 39 10.71 -17.60 1.80
N GLN A 40 9.55 -17.02 1.46
CA GLN A 40 9.40 -16.05 0.38
C GLN A 40 9.37 -14.63 0.97
N ASP A 41 10.32 -13.80 0.56
CA ASP A 41 10.45 -12.40 1.02
C ASP A 41 9.32 -11.46 0.53
N SER A 42 8.37 -12.01 -0.24
CA SER A 42 7.20 -11.31 -0.75
C SER A 42 5.99 -11.46 0.18
N MET A 43 5.27 -10.38 0.39
CA MET A 43 4.04 -10.34 1.17
C MET A 43 2.82 -10.41 0.25
N CYS A 44 1.89 -11.31 0.59
CA CYS A 44 0.61 -11.47 -0.10
C CYS A 44 -0.51 -10.71 0.64
N TYR A 45 -1.29 -9.92 -0.09
CA TYR A 45 -2.45 -9.20 0.42
C TYR A 45 -3.70 -9.58 -0.35
N GLN A 46 -4.81 -9.80 0.36
CA GLN A 46 -6.12 -10.03 -0.25
C GLN A 46 -7.08 -8.90 0.12
N ILE A 47 -7.58 -8.19 -0.88
CA ILE A 47 -8.67 -7.22 -0.72
C ILE A 47 -9.97 -8.00 -0.80
N LEU A 48 -10.63 -8.19 0.33
CA LEU A 48 -11.89 -8.95 0.44
C LEU A 48 -13.07 -8.18 -0.15
N MET A 49 -13.05 -6.86 -0.03
CA MET A 49 -14.12 -5.95 -0.41
C MET A 49 -13.51 -4.60 -0.78
N LEU A 50 -14.03 -3.97 -1.83
CA LEU A 50 -13.78 -2.56 -2.13
C LEU A 50 -15.04 -2.00 -2.77
N GLU A 51 -15.58 -0.94 -2.20
CA GLU A 51 -16.65 -0.16 -2.82
C GLU A 51 -16.11 1.26 -3.03
N ALA A 52 -15.73 1.55 -4.27
CA ALA A 52 -15.18 2.84 -4.69
C ALA A 52 -16.04 3.45 -5.80
N ASN A 53 -16.14 4.77 -5.86
CA ASN A 53 -16.78 5.43 -6.99
C ASN A 53 -15.92 5.28 -8.25
N SER A 54 -16.43 4.55 -9.24
CA SER A 54 -15.72 4.15 -10.46
C SER A 54 -15.15 5.31 -11.28
N CYS A 55 -15.67 6.53 -11.11
CA CYS A 55 -15.19 7.68 -11.89
C CYS A 55 -13.88 8.25 -11.36
N CYS A 56 -13.60 8.08 -10.07
CA CYS A 56 -12.83 9.10 -9.36
C CYS A 56 -12.15 8.65 -8.07
N ASP A 57 -12.66 7.62 -7.39
CA ASP A 57 -12.06 7.12 -6.15
C ASP A 57 -11.13 5.96 -6.48
N HIS A 58 -9.95 5.97 -5.85
CA HIS A 58 -8.91 4.99 -6.12
C HIS A 58 -8.38 4.39 -4.83
N LEU A 59 -8.20 3.07 -4.83
CA LEU A 59 -7.32 2.39 -3.89
C LEU A 59 -6.04 2.03 -4.63
N VAL A 60 -4.95 2.67 -4.24
CA VAL A 60 -3.63 2.43 -4.87
C VAL A 60 -2.75 1.65 -3.91
N LEU A 61 -2.28 0.49 -4.37
CA LEU A 61 -1.31 -0.34 -3.68
C LEU A 61 0.09 -0.03 -4.19
N TYR A 62 1.03 0.19 -3.28
CA TYR A 62 2.43 0.50 -3.58
C TYR A 62 3.36 -0.54 -2.97
N GLU A 63 4.43 -0.85 -3.69
CA GLU A 63 5.58 -1.62 -3.20
C GLU A 63 6.35 -0.77 -2.18
N GLY A 64 6.51 -1.28 -0.96
CA GLY A 64 7.20 -0.57 0.11
C GLY A 64 6.40 0.61 0.65
N THR A 65 7.01 1.79 0.66
CA THR A 65 6.54 2.98 1.41
C THR A 65 6.33 4.19 0.50
N TYR A 66 6.61 5.42 0.97
CA TYR A 66 6.45 6.63 0.16
C TYR A 66 7.39 6.61 -1.05
N GLY A 67 6.85 6.89 -2.24
CA GLY A 67 7.61 6.83 -3.50
C GLY A 67 7.77 5.42 -4.08
N GLY A 68 7.15 4.42 -3.47
CA GLY A 68 7.10 3.04 -3.96
C GLY A 68 6.47 2.91 -5.36
N LYS A 69 6.80 1.83 -6.07
CA LYS A 69 6.18 1.50 -7.37
C LYS A 69 4.72 1.10 -7.17
N VAL A 70 3.83 1.51 -8.06
CA VAL A 70 2.42 1.06 -8.04
C VAL A 70 2.35 -0.43 -8.39
N ILE A 71 1.73 -1.20 -7.50
CA ILE A 71 1.38 -2.62 -7.69
C ILE A 71 0.00 -2.71 -8.35
N ALA A 72 -0.96 -1.94 -7.84
CA ALA A 72 -2.32 -1.91 -8.35
C ALA A 72 -2.98 -0.55 -8.13
N ASP A 73 -3.88 -0.18 -9.05
CA ASP A 73 -4.77 0.97 -8.95
C ASP A 73 -6.20 0.47 -9.19
N LEU A 74 -7.03 0.52 -8.15
CA LEU A 74 -8.34 -0.13 -8.10
C LEU A 74 -9.44 0.91 -7.91
N THR A 75 -10.55 0.73 -8.62
CA THR A 75 -11.75 1.56 -8.54
C THR A 75 -13.01 0.72 -8.80
N GLY A 76 -14.19 1.27 -8.49
CA GLY A 76 -15.46 0.58 -8.60
C GLY A 76 -15.71 -0.42 -7.48
N ASP A 77 -16.59 -1.38 -7.75
CA ASP A 77 -16.97 -2.45 -6.83
C ASP A 77 -16.10 -3.70 -7.09
N HIS A 78 -15.42 -4.17 -6.03
CA HIS A 78 -14.70 -5.44 -6.01
C HIS A 78 -15.13 -6.27 -4.79
N ASN A 79 -16.33 -6.81 -4.86
CA ASN A 79 -16.92 -7.66 -3.81
C ASN A 79 -16.84 -9.17 -4.10
N GLU A 80 -16.26 -9.58 -5.23
CA GLU A 80 -16.24 -10.99 -5.66
C GLU A 80 -14.85 -11.63 -5.55
N ARG A 81 -14.77 -12.73 -4.79
CA ARG A 81 -13.63 -13.66 -4.59
C ARG A 81 -12.34 -13.12 -3.95
N GLY A 82 -12.30 -11.83 -3.67
CA GLY A 82 -11.15 -11.16 -3.06
C GLY A 82 -9.95 -11.10 -4.01
N LYS A 83 -9.55 -9.88 -4.41
CA LYS A 83 -8.40 -9.70 -5.30
C LYS A 83 -7.11 -9.83 -4.50
N LYS A 84 -6.19 -10.66 -5.02
CA LYS A 84 -4.89 -10.91 -4.40
C LYS A 84 -3.82 -10.09 -5.08
N PHE A 85 -2.87 -9.59 -4.29
CA PHE A 85 -1.74 -8.80 -4.74
C PHE A 85 -0.50 -9.21 -3.96
N THR A 86 0.62 -9.29 -4.66
CA THR A 86 1.89 -9.72 -4.09
C THR A 86 2.92 -8.64 -4.29
N THR A 87 3.76 -8.40 -3.29
CA THR A 87 4.96 -7.60 -3.47
C THR A 87 6.01 -8.38 -4.27
N THR A 88 6.95 -7.67 -4.88
CA THR A 88 7.96 -8.29 -5.77
C THR A 88 9.35 -8.35 -5.16
N SER A 89 9.64 -7.48 -4.19
CA SER A 89 11.02 -7.27 -3.72
C SER A 89 11.15 -6.93 -2.24
N GLY A 90 10.03 -6.79 -1.53
CA GLY A 90 10.03 -6.47 -0.11
C GLY A 90 8.83 -6.99 0.63
N ASN A 91 8.90 -6.88 1.94
CA ASN A 91 7.90 -7.35 2.91
C ASN A 91 6.93 -6.25 3.37
N PHE A 92 6.83 -5.17 2.60
CA PHE A 92 5.96 -4.03 2.91
C PHE A 92 5.12 -3.67 1.69
N MET A 93 3.81 -3.51 1.91
CA MET A 93 2.91 -2.88 0.95
C MET A 93 2.24 -1.69 1.63
N ARG A 94 2.13 -0.59 0.90
CA ARG A 94 1.35 0.56 1.34
C ARG A 94 0.06 0.65 0.54
N ALA A 95 -1.06 0.53 1.22
CA ALA A 95 -2.37 0.86 0.67
C ALA A 95 -2.67 2.34 0.87
N SER A 96 -3.14 3.03 -0.18
CA SER A 96 -3.52 4.43 -0.15
C SER A 96 -4.91 4.60 -0.72
N TRP A 97 -5.86 4.98 0.15
CA TRP A 97 -7.19 5.40 -0.28
C TRP A 97 -7.15 6.85 -0.75
N GLN A 98 -7.60 7.09 -1.98
CA GLN A 98 -7.58 8.37 -2.68
C GLN A 98 -9.01 8.69 -3.16
N PRO A 99 -9.88 9.21 -2.27
CA PRO A 99 -11.22 9.60 -2.66
C PRO A 99 -11.20 10.93 -3.41
N LYS A 100 -12.13 11.11 -4.34
CA LYS A 100 -12.31 12.35 -5.07
C LYS A 100 -13.78 12.78 -5.03
N GLY A 101 -14.07 13.56 -3.99
CA GLY A 101 -15.40 14.12 -3.71
C GLY A 101 -15.96 13.63 -2.39
N GLY A 102 -17.22 14.00 -2.11
CA GLY A 102 -17.96 13.61 -0.90
C GLY A 102 -19.09 12.62 -1.21
N VAL A 103 -18.90 11.73 -2.18
CA VAL A 103 -19.88 10.69 -2.50
C VAL A 103 -19.64 9.54 -1.54
N ASN A 104 -20.67 9.17 -0.78
CA ASN A 104 -20.55 8.12 0.22
C ASN A 104 -20.38 6.77 -0.47
N VAL A 105 -19.26 6.12 -0.22
CA VAL A 105 -18.96 4.72 -0.57
C VAL A 105 -18.44 4.03 0.69
N LYS A 106 -18.50 2.69 0.77
CA LYS A 106 -17.96 1.97 1.93
C LYS A 106 -16.43 2.04 2.03
N GLY A 107 -15.73 2.23 0.90
CA GLY A 107 -14.27 2.20 0.85
C GLY A 107 -13.73 0.77 0.94
N MET A 108 -12.56 0.62 1.56
CA MET A 108 -11.82 -0.63 1.78
C MET A 108 -12.07 -1.17 3.18
#